data_AF-A0A960RM93-F1
#
_entry.id   AF-A0A960RM93-F1
#
_cell.length_a   1.000
_cell.length_b   1.000
_cell.length_c   1.000
_cell.angle_alpha   90.00
_cell.angle_beta   90.00
_cell.angle_gamma   90.00
#
_symmetry.space_group_name_H-M   'P 1'
#
loop_
_entity.id
_entity.type
_entity.pdbx_description
1 polymer ?
#
loop_
_entity_poly.entity_id
_entity_poly.type
_entity_poly.pdbx_seq_one_letter_code
_entity_poly.pdbx_strand_id
1 'polypeptide(L)'
;MKNYFNLGMVTALILGGIIGFADLPSIHAIFDVLSRLFINMLKLISLPMIFLAIVSTLSRMTSLNEAGVLLKKILKYTIFTTLIAATIGMILFLIIQPIKAGEVATKVLPTQGSYLSFIVNIIPENPVQPFLENNVLGMAFLATIFSFAILKLPQKQGNLLRDLFGALFDALLKITSALILLMPIGVFGFTIQFIQSIKENAHQLQQLLFYGLCVIGANLIQGFIVLPLMVKLKGGSPLKTAKGMLPALAMAFFTKSSNASLPLALDCAKNRLGISDKTASFSLPLCSIINMNGCAAFILITLFFVCSSQGIVFTPWEMIPWIFLSSFAAIGNAGVPMGCFFLTTAFLVGMGVPVKIMGIILPLYSLFDMVETALNVWSDSCITTIVDKDLSPANVSVVEAK
;
A
#
# COMPACT_ATOMS: atom_id res chain seq x y z
N MET A 1 -12.59 4.62 -22.07
CA MET A 1 -11.34 3.90 -21.73
C MET A 1 -11.49 2.96 -20.51
N LYS A 2 -12.01 3.40 -19.35
CA LYS A 2 -12.18 2.52 -18.16
C LYS A 2 -12.99 1.23 -18.42
N ASN A 3 -14.09 1.32 -19.16
CA ASN A 3 -14.92 0.13 -19.46
C ASN A 3 -14.19 -0.90 -20.35
N TYR A 4 -13.41 -0.44 -21.33
CA TYR A 4 -12.61 -1.31 -22.20
C TYR A 4 -11.45 -1.98 -21.44
N PHE A 5 -10.85 -1.26 -20.48
CA PHE A 5 -9.82 -1.83 -19.62
C PHE A 5 -10.37 -2.95 -18.72
N ASN A 6 -11.48 -2.68 -18.02
CA ASN A 6 -12.12 -3.68 -17.16
C ASN A 6 -12.59 -4.90 -17.96
N LEU A 7 -13.17 -4.68 -19.15
CA LEU A 7 -13.53 -5.77 -20.06
C LEU A 7 -12.30 -6.56 -20.49
N GLY A 8 -11.21 -5.90 -20.86
CA GLY A 8 -9.94 -6.55 -21.21
C GLY A 8 -9.40 -7.43 -20.07
N MET A 9 -9.47 -6.96 -18.83
CA MET A 9 -9.05 -7.72 -17.65
C MET A 9 -9.93 -8.95 -17.41
N VAL A 10 -11.25 -8.82 -17.51
CA VAL A 10 -12.18 -9.96 -17.35
C VAL A 10 -11.97 -10.98 -18.47
N THR A 11 -11.83 -10.53 -19.72
CA THR A 11 -11.53 -11.40 -20.86
C THR A 11 -10.19 -12.10 -20.69
N ALA A 12 -9.17 -11.40 -20.19
CA ALA A 12 -7.87 -11.99 -19.88
C ALA A 12 -7.97 -13.07 -18.78
N LEU A 13 -8.75 -12.86 -17.74
CA LEU A 13 -8.97 -13.87 -16.69
C LEU A 13 -9.70 -15.11 -17.26
N ILE A 14 -10.78 -14.90 -18.01
CA ILE A 14 -11.60 -16.01 -18.54
C ILE A 14 -10.81 -16.82 -19.57
N LEU A 15 -10.25 -16.17 -20.58
CA LEU A 15 -9.47 -16.85 -21.61
C LEU A 15 -8.22 -17.51 -21.02
N GLY A 16 -7.55 -16.83 -20.09
CA GLY A 16 -6.35 -17.36 -19.43
C GLY A 16 -6.68 -18.59 -18.60
N GLY A 17 -7.84 -18.59 -17.94
CA GLY A 17 -8.38 -19.76 -17.26
C GLY A 17 -8.61 -20.93 -18.20
N ILE A 18 -9.37 -20.73 -19.28
CA ILE A 18 -9.70 -21.79 -20.26
C ILE A 18 -8.42 -22.40 -20.84
N ILE A 19 -7.48 -21.55 -21.26
CA ILE A 19 -6.22 -22.00 -21.89
C ILE A 19 -5.31 -22.70 -20.88
N GLY A 20 -5.22 -22.20 -19.64
CA GLY A 20 -4.50 -22.88 -18.56
C GLY A 20 -5.08 -24.28 -18.26
N PHE A 21 -6.39 -24.45 -18.43
CA PHE A 21 -7.03 -25.77 -18.33
C PHE A 21 -6.74 -26.69 -19.53
N ALA A 22 -6.63 -26.15 -20.74
CA ALA A 22 -6.39 -26.91 -21.96
C ALA A 22 -4.93 -27.43 -22.13
N ASP A 23 -3.97 -26.85 -21.40
CA ASP A 23 -2.55 -27.26 -21.34
C ASP A 23 -1.86 -27.40 -22.72
N LEU A 24 -1.87 -26.31 -23.49
CA LEU A 24 -1.33 -26.25 -24.86
C LEU A 24 0.15 -25.77 -24.87
N PRO A 25 1.15 -26.64 -25.13
CA PRO A 25 2.58 -26.33 -24.94
C PRO A 25 3.10 -25.11 -25.74
N SER A 26 2.69 -24.98 -27.00
CA SER A 26 3.14 -23.90 -27.89
C SER A 26 2.67 -22.51 -27.45
N ILE A 27 1.53 -22.47 -26.76
CA ILE A 27 0.93 -21.26 -26.21
C ILE A 27 1.70 -20.85 -24.94
N HIS A 28 2.08 -21.81 -24.08
CA HIS A 28 2.82 -21.53 -22.84
C HIS A 28 4.16 -20.81 -23.05
N ALA A 29 4.93 -21.16 -24.08
CA ALA A 29 6.21 -20.52 -24.36
C ALA A 29 6.08 -19.02 -24.67
N ILE A 30 5.08 -18.64 -25.47
CA ILE A 30 4.81 -17.24 -25.82
C ILE A 30 4.40 -16.45 -24.56
N PHE A 31 3.57 -17.04 -23.70
CA PHE A 31 3.12 -16.36 -22.49
C PHE A 31 4.18 -16.28 -21.40
N ASP A 32 5.09 -17.26 -21.29
CA ASP A 32 6.24 -17.13 -20.39
C ASP A 32 7.12 -15.93 -20.79
N VAL A 33 7.35 -15.73 -22.09
CA VAL A 33 8.06 -14.54 -22.59
C VAL A 33 7.33 -13.25 -22.23
N LEU A 34 6.01 -13.18 -22.46
CA LEU A 34 5.21 -11.99 -22.15
C LEU A 34 5.18 -11.69 -20.64
N SER A 35 5.02 -12.71 -19.80
CA SER A 35 5.08 -12.57 -18.33
C SER A 35 6.46 -12.11 -17.86
N ARG A 36 7.55 -12.62 -18.46
CA ARG A 36 8.92 -12.16 -18.17
C ARG A 36 9.14 -10.71 -18.58
N LEU A 37 8.68 -10.32 -19.76
CA LEU A 37 8.75 -8.92 -20.22
C LEU A 37 8.02 -8.01 -19.25
N PHE A 38 6.81 -8.41 -18.80
CA PHE A 38 6.06 -7.67 -17.80
C PHE A 38 6.84 -7.54 -16.48
N ILE A 39 7.39 -8.64 -15.95
CA ILE A 39 8.23 -8.62 -14.74
C ILE A 39 9.45 -7.70 -14.91
N ASN A 40 10.10 -7.70 -16.07
CA ASN A 40 11.25 -6.84 -16.31
C ASN A 40 10.85 -5.36 -16.31
N MET A 41 9.67 -5.02 -16.86
CA MET A 41 9.13 -3.66 -16.76
C MET A 41 8.80 -3.28 -15.31
N LEU A 42 8.27 -4.21 -14.50
CA LEU A 42 8.08 -3.98 -13.06
C LEU A 42 9.42 -3.69 -12.38
N LYS A 43 10.44 -4.52 -12.65
CA LYS A 43 11.79 -4.35 -12.08
C LYS A 43 12.41 -3.00 -12.45
N LEU A 44 12.22 -2.56 -13.68
CA LEU A 44 12.75 -1.28 -14.17
C LEU A 44 12.25 -0.08 -13.36
N ILE A 45 10.96 -0.05 -13.03
CA ILE A 45 10.36 1.07 -12.28
C ILE A 45 10.54 0.95 -10.77
N SER A 46 10.84 -0.26 -10.27
CA SER A 46 10.82 -0.63 -8.86
C SER A 46 11.78 0.20 -7.98
N LEU A 47 13.08 0.14 -8.27
CA LEU A 47 14.10 0.79 -7.43
C LEU A 47 13.91 2.32 -7.36
N PRO A 48 13.73 3.06 -8.47
CA PRO A 48 13.42 4.49 -8.42
C PRO A 48 12.12 4.79 -7.66
N MET A 49 11.12 3.91 -7.74
CA MET A 49 9.83 4.11 -7.09
C MET A 49 9.95 4.17 -5.58
N ILE A 50 10.71 3.29 -4.95
CA ILE A 50 10.88 3.28 -3.49
C ILE A 50 11.47 4.60 -3.03
N PHE A 51 12.60 5.00 -3.61
CA PHE A 51 13.31 6.20 -3.20
C PHE A 51 12.47 7.46 -3.46
N LEU A 52 11.94 7.62 -4.67
CA LEU A 52 11.15 8.80 -5.03
C LEU A 52 9.83 8.87 -4.26
N ALA A 53 9.16 7.75 -4.00
CA ALA A 53 7.94 7.71 -3.19
C ALA A 53 8.23 8.22 -1.78
N ILE A 54 9.26 7.68 -1.11
CA ILE A 54 9.61 8.09 0.26
C ILE A 54 10.06 9.55 0.28
N VAL A 55 10.96 9.96 -0.62
CA VAL A 55 11.47 11.35 -0.64
C VAL A 55 10.38 12.35 -0.95
N SER A 56 9.60 12.15 -2.03
CA SER A 56 8.52 13.08 -2.39
C SER A 56 7.48 13.20 -1.28
N THR A 57 7.21 12.11 -0.56
CA THR A 57 6.23 12.06 0.51
C THR A 57 6.71 12.73 1.79
N LEU A 58 7.82 12.25 2.36
CA LEU A 58 8.29 12.72 3.66
C LEU A 58 8.84 14.15 3.59
N SER A 59 9.39 14.56 2.43
CA SER A 59 9.87 15.93 2.25
C SER A 59 8.75 16.96 2.14
N ARG A 60 7.53 16.56 1.80
CA ARG A 60 6.34 17.42 1.73
C ARG A 60 5.60 17.56 3.06
N MET A 61 5.94 16.75 4.06
CA MET A 61 5.36 16.88 5.39
C MET A 61 5.77 18.22 6.01
N THR A 62 4.81 19.10 6.27
CA THR A 62 5.07 20.37 6.96
C THR A 62 5.70 20.09 8.32
N SER A 63 6.63 20.95 8.75
CA SER A 63 7.15 20.88 10.12
C SER A 63 5.96 20.95 11.10
N LEU A 64 5.90 20.05 12.07
CA LEU A 64 4.80 20.04 13.05
C LEU A 64 4.71 21.34 13.84
N ASN A 65 5.75 22.18 13.81
CA ASN A 65 5.77 23.48 14.48
C ASN A 65 5.07 24.57 13.66
N GLU A 66 5.14 24.51 12.33
CA GLU A 66 4.46 25.43 11.41
C GLU A 66 3.04 24.98 11.04
N ALA A 67 2.71 23.71 11.28
CA ALA A 67 1.39 23.16 11.00
C ALA A 67 0.31 23.78 11.91
N GLY A 68 -0.79 24.26 11.32
CA GLY A 68 -1.98 24.65 12.10
C GLY A 68 -2.58 23.47 12.87
N VAL A 69 -3.34 23.74 13.93
CA VAL A 69 -3.94 22.72 14.83
C VAL A 69 -4.72 21.65 14.05
N LEU A 70 -5.46 22.05 13.01
CA LEU A 70 -6.20 21.15 12.13
C LEU A 70 -5.27 20.13 11.44
N LEU A 71 -4.19 20.60 10.82
CA LEU A 71 -3.23 19.75 10.12
C LEU A 71 -2.52 18.80 11.07
N LYS A 72 -2.11 19.26 12.27
CA LYS A 72 -1.46 18.39 13.27
C LYS A 72 -2.37 17.24 13.69
N LYS A 73 -3.66 17.49 13.92
CA LYS A 73 -4.64 16.45 14.29
C LYS A 73 -4.81 15.43 13.17
N ILE A 74 -4.96 15.88 11.92
CA ILE A 74 -5.07 14.99 10.75
C ILE A 74 -3.83 14.09 10.65
N LEU A 75 -2.62 14.68 10.61
CA LEU A 75 -1.36 13.93 10.51
C LEU A 75 -1.21 12.90 11.64
N LYS A 76 -1.55 13.28 12.88
CA LYS A 76 -1.50 12.39 14.03
C LYS A 76 -2.40 11.17 13.83
N TYR A 77 -3.67 11.37 13.48
CA TYR A 77 -4.60 10.27 13.31
C TYR A 77 -4.22 9.40 12.10
N THR A 78 -3.82 10.00 10.98
CA THR A 78 -3.45 9.28 9.76
C THR A 78 -2.25 8.36 9.98
N ILE A 79 -1.16 8.86 10.57
CA ILE A 79 0.03 8.06 10.85
C ILE A 79 -0.34 6.94 11.84
N PHE A 80 -1.10 7.27 12.88
CA PHE A 80 -1.49 6.31 13.89
C PHE A 80 -2.37 5.17 13.35
N THR A 81 -3.39 5.48 12.55
CA THR A 81 -4.26 4.45 11.95
C THR A 81 -3.51 3.58 10.95
N THR A 82 -2.59 4.17 10.18
CA THR A 82 -1.80 3.44 9.18
C THR A 82 -0.85 2.45 9.87
N LEU A 83 -0.15 2.88 10.93
CA LEU A 83 0.70 1.99 11.74
C LEU A 83 -0.09 0.85 12.38
N ILE A 84 -1.30 1.13 12.89
CA ILE A 84 -2.19 0.08 13.41
C ILE A 84 -2.59 -0.91 12.32
N ALA A 85 -2.94 -0.43 11.12
CA ALA A 85 -3.32 -1.30 10.00
C ALA A 85 -2.17 -2.24 9.60
N ALA A 86 -0.94 -1.72 9.48
CA ALA A 86 0.24 -2.52 9.20
C ALA A 86 0.54 -3.53 10.33
N THR A 87 0.38 -3.12 11.59
CA THR A 87 0.55 -4.01 12.76
C THR A 87 -0.47 -5.16 12.76
N ILE A 88 -1.74 -4.87 12.45
CA ILE A 88 -2.78 -5.91 12.31
C ILE A 88 -2.42 -6.88 11.20
N GLY A 89 -1.93 -6.37 10.05
CA GLY A 89 -1.44 -7.22 8.97
C GLY A 89 -0.33 -8.15 9.42
N MET A 90 0.65 -7.64 10.17
CA MET A 90 1.73 -8.44 10.74
C MET A 90 1.22 -9.51 11.70
N ILE A 91 0.32 -9.15 12.62
CA ILE A 91 -0.26 -10.08 13.60
C ILE A 91 -1.03 -11.19 12.89
N LEU A 92 -1.88 -10.85 11.91
CA LEU A 92 -2.62 -11.85 11.15
C LEU A 92 -1.70 -12.77 10.35
N PHE A 93 -0.63 -12.24 9.76
CA PHE A 93 0.35 -13.06 9.07
C PHE A 93 1.01 -14.08 10.00
N LEU A 94 1.38 -13.66 11.22
CA LEU A 94 1.99 -14.53 12.23
C LEU A 94 1.04 -15.59 12.79
N ILE A 95 -0.26 -15.29 12.87
CA ILE A 95 -1.29 -16.22 13.37
C ILE A 95 -1.72 -17.20 12.29
N ILE A 96 -2.05 -16.71 11.10
CA ILE A 96 -2.57 -17.53 10.00
C ILE A 96 -1.47 -18.37 9.38
N GLN A 97 -0.24 -17.85 9.34
CA GLN A 97 0.94 -18.50 8.76
C GLN A 97 0.62 -19.07 7.37
N PRO A 98 0.46 -18.21 6.35
CA PRO A 98 0.05 -18.66 5.02
C PRO A 98 1.02 -19.65 4.38
N ILE A 99 2.27 -19.68 4.86
CA ILE A 99 3.27 -20.69 4.52
C ILE A 99 3.83 -21.23 5.83
N LYS A 100 3.65 -22.52 6.08
CA LYS A 100 4.08 -23.13 7.35
C LYS A 100 5.58 -23.44 7.34
N ALA A 101 6.18 -23.41 8.53
CA ALA A 101 7.56 -23.82 8.71
C ALA A 101 7.77 -25.27 8.21
N GLY A 102 8.75 -25.49 7.34
CA GLY A 102 9.08 -26.79 6.76
C GLY A 102 8.41 -27.10 5.42
N GLU A 103 7.47 -26.28 4.92
CA GLU A 103 6.85 -26.48 3.59
C GLU A 103 7.77 -26.05 2.43
N VAL A 104 8.74 -25.19 2.70
CA VAL A 104 9.72 -24.70 1.72
C VAL A 104 11.11 -24.89 2.31
N ALA A 105 12.06 -25.35 1.47
CA ALA A 105 13.46 -25.40 1.86
C ALA A 105 13.92 -23.99 2.24
N THR A 106 14.31 -23.80 3.50
CA THR A 106 14.71 -22.50 4.02
C THR A 106 15.99 -22.05 3.33
N LYS A 107 15.86 -21.07 2.45
CA LYS A 107 16.99 -20.23 2.04
C LYS A 107 17.18 -19.22 3.14
N VAL A 108 18.10 -19.51 4.04
CA VAL A 108 18.63 -18.50 4.95
C VAL A 108 19.25 -17.44 4.04
N LEU A 109 18.57 -16.30 3.86
CA LEU A 109 19.28 -15.08 3.45
C LEU A 109 20.43 -14.95 4.45
N PRO A 110 21.63 -14.53 4.03
CA PRO A 110 22.76 -14.39 4.94
C PRO A 110 22.53 -13.22 5.90
N THR A 111 21.56 -13.32 6.81
CA THR A 111 21.57 -12.66 8.11
C THR A 111 22.41 -13.51 9.04
N GLN A 112 23.69 -13.66 8.69
CA GLN A 112 24.71 -13.96 9.67
C GLN A 112 24.89 -12.69 10.51
N GLY A 113 24.13 -12.60 11.60
CA GLY A 113 24.52 -11.76 12.71
C GLY A 113 23.41 -11.44 13.70
N SER A 114 23.85 -11.13 14.91
CA SER A 114 23.07 -10.58 16.01
C SER A 114 22.15 -9.43 15.55
N TYR A 115 21.05 -9.18 16.24
CA TYR A 115 20.18 -8.01 16.04
C TYR A 115 20.94 -6.68 15.76
N LEU A 116 22.14 -6.53 16.34
CA LEU A 116 23.02 -5.40 16.11
C LEU A 116 23.55 -5.30 14.67
N SER A 117 23.88 -6.40 14.00
CA SER A 117 24.33 -6.37 12.60
C SER A 117 23.20 -5.99 11.65
N PHE A 118 21.97 -6.39 11.96
CA PHE A 118 20.79 -5.96 11.20
C PHE A 118 20.61 -4.43 11.27
N ILE A 119 20.75 -3.81 12.46
CA ILE A 119 20.71 -2.35 12.62
C ILE A 119 21.84 -1.68 11.84
N VAL A 120 23.07 -2.22 11.91
CA VAL A 120 24.23 -1.67 11.20
C VAL A 120 23.99 -1.68 9.68
N ASN A 121 23.41 -2.76 9.14
CA ASN A 121 23.14 -2.89 7.70
C ASN A 121 22.04 -1.96 7.16
N ILE A 122 21.26 -1.30 8.03
CA ILE A 122 20.30 -0.26 7.63
C ILE A 122 21.04 1.03 7.23
N ILE A 123 22.22 1.29 7.79
CA ILE A 123 22.99 2.50 7.48
C ILE A 123 23.96 2.17 6.35
N PRO A 124 23.75 2.68 5.13
CA PRO A 124 24.65 2.37 4.02
C PRO A 124 25.97 3.13 4.16
N GLU A 125 27.07 2.54 3.68
CA GLU A 125 28.40 3.17 3.73
C GLU A 125 28.50 4.36 2.76
N ASN A 126 27.74 4.33 1.67
CA ASN A 126 27.65 5.42 0.70
C ASN A 126 26.24 5.51 0.08
N PRO A 127 25.84 6.67 -0.46
CA PRO A 127 24.46 6.89 -0.92
C PRO A 127 24.09 6.13 -2.20
N VAL A 128 25.05 5.55 -2.92
CA VAL A 128 24.81 4.86 -4.20
C VAL A 128 24.68 3.35 -4.03
N GLN A 129 25.44 2.77 -3.10
CA GLN A 129 25.48 1.33 -2.83
C GLN A 129 24.10 0.68 -2.64
N PRO A 130 23.13 1.27 -1.91
CA PRO A 130 21.80 0.65 -1.78
C PRO A 130 21.07 0.39 -3.09
N PHE A 131 21.33 1.21 -4.11
CA PHE A 131 20.74 1.06 -5.44
C PHE A 131 21.39 -0.06 -6.25
N LEU A 132 22.66 -0.37 -5.99
CA LEU A 132 23.43 -1.39 -6.70
C LEU A 132 23.27 -2.77 -6.06
N GLU A 133 23.22 -2.83 -4.72
CA GLU A 133 23.21 -4.07 -3.95
C GLU A 133 21.82 -4.60 -3.62
N ASN A 134 20.75 -3.92 -4.08
CA ASN A 134 19.38 -4.29 -3.69
C ASN A 134 19.23 -4.26 -2.15
N ASN A 135 19.71 -3.18 -1.51
CA ASN A 135 19.50 -2.93 -0.08
C ASN A 135 18.33 -1.95 0.11
N VAL A 136 17.10 -2.49 0.12
CA VAL A 136 15.88 -1.71 0.34
C VAL A 136 15.89 -0.92 1.63
N LEU A 137 16.30 -1.54 2.74
CA LEU A 137 16.25 -0.89 4.06
C LEU A 137 17.21 0.29 4.10
N GLY A 138 18.42 0.12 3.55
CA GLY A 138 19.39 1.19 3.39
C GLY A 138 18.90 2.31 2.47
N MET A 139 18.24 1.97 1.37
CA MET A 139 17.65 2.96 0.46
C MET A 139 16.52 3.75 1.15
N ALA A 140 15.66 3.07 1.89
CA ALA A 140 14.57 3.71 2.63
C ALA A 140 15.10 4.61 3.76
N PHE A 141 16.13 4.16 4.46
CA PHE A 141 16.81 4.95 5.49
C PHE A 141 17.44 6.21 4.88
N LEU A 142 18.17 6.07 3.78
CA LEU A 142 18.75 7.19 3.04
C LEU A 142 17.68 8.18 2.57
N ALA A 143 16.60 7.68 1.95
CA ALA A 143 15.47 8.49 1.51
C ALA A 143 14.83 9.26 2.68
N THR A 144 14.71 8.61 3.84
CA THR A 144 14.13 9.20 5.06
C THR A 144 15.02 10.31 5.61
N ILE A 145 16.33 10.08 5.78
CA ILE A 145 17.28 11.12 6.22
C ILE A 145 17.28 12.29 5.25
N PHE A 146 17.34 12.00 3.95
CA PHE A 146 17.35 13.03 2.92
C PHE A 146 16.08 13.87 2.94
N SER A 147 14.92 13.24 3.17
CA SER A 147 13.65 13.94 3.37
C SER A 147 13.68 14.88 4.57
N PHE A 148 14.15 14.40 5.73
CA PHE A 148 14.27 15.23 6.93
C PHE A 148 15.27 16.37 6.75
N ALA A 149 16.34 16.17 5.98
CA ALA A 149 17.27 17.23 5.62
C ALA A 149 16.57 18.31 4.77
N ILE A 150 15.77 17.92 3.75
CA ILE A 150 14.97 18.86 2.94
C ILE A 150 14.03 19.69 3.82
N LEU A 151 13.43 19.09 4.86
CA LEU A 151 12.56 19.82 5.79
C LEU A 151 13.27 20.93 6.58
N LYS A 152 14.58 20.79 6.82
CA LYS A 152 15.39 21.75 7.57
C LYS A 152 16.09 22.78 6.70
N LEU A 153 16.05 22.64 5.38
CA LEU A 153 16.63 23.62 4.46
C LEU A 153 15.84 24.94 4.47
N PRO A 154 16.48 26.08 4.12
CA PRO A 154 15.76 27.32 3.94
C PRO A 154 14.69 27.16 2.86
N GLN A 155 13.58 27.91 3.01
CA GLN A 155 12.33 27.66 2.29
C GLN A 155 12.51 27.57 0.76
N LYS A 156 13.34 28.43 0.16
CA LYS A 156 13.61 28.42 -1.29
C LYS A 156 14.25 27.11 -1.76
N GLN A 157 15.30 26.65 -1.08
CA GLN A 157 16.02 25.42 -1.41
C GLN A 157 15.15 24.19 -1.11
N GLY A 158 14.45 24.19 0.03
CA GLY A 158 13.53 23.11 0.40
C GLY A 158 12.40 22.94 -0.61
N ASN A 159 11.77 24.03 -1.05
CA ASN A 159 10.71 23.98 -2.06
C ASN A 159 11.21 23.50 -3.42
N LEU A 160 12.38 24.00 -3.87
CA LEU A 160 12.99 23.53 -5.12
C LEU A 160 13.16 22.00 -5.14
N LEU A 161 13.69 21.43 -4.06
CA LEU A 161 13.89 19.97 -3.98
C LEU A 161 12.55 19.23 -3.88
N ARG A 162 11.59 19.70 -3.09
CA ARG A 162 10.25 19.10 -3.01
C ARG A 162 9.55 19.05 -4.36
N ASP A 163 9.66 20.12 -5.14
CA ASP A 163 9.06 20.21 -6.47
C ASP A 163 9.76 19.28 -7.45
N LEU A 164 11.10 19.22 -7.42
CA LEU A 164 11.88 18.29 -8.24
C LEU A 164 11.52 16.82 -7.97
N PHE A 165 11.62 16.39 -6.71
CA PHE A 165 11.33 14.99 -6.35
C PHE A 165 9.85 14.64 -6.54
N GLY A 166 8.96 15.61 -6.32
CA GLY A 166 7.55 15.49 -6.67
C GLY A 166 7.34 15.23 -8.16
N ALA A 167 7.92 16.07 -9.02
CA ALA A 167 7.77 15.95 -10.47
C ALA A 167 8.39 14.65 -11.01
N LEU A 168 9.54 14.22 -10.47
CA LEU A 168 10.14 12.92 -10.82
C LEU A 168 9.24 11.76 -10.43
N PHE A 169 8.61 11.84 -9.25
CA PHE A 169 7.68 10.81 -8.81
C PHE A 169 6.40 10.79 -9.66
N ASP A 170 5.84 11.95 -10.00
CA ASP A 170 4.68 12.06 -10.89
C ASP A 170 4.97 11.49 -12.30
N ALA A 171 6.19 11.73 -12.82
CA ALA A 171 6.64 11.12 -14.07
C ALA A 171 6.70 9.59 -13.98
N LEU A 172 7.17 9.05 -12.85
CA LEU A 172 7.22 7.60 -12.63
C LEU A 172 5.82 6.99 -12.50
N LEU A 173 4.87 7.69 -11.87
CA LEU A 173 3.47 7.29 -11.84
C LEU A 173 2.85 7.30 -13.24
N LYS A 174 3.27 8.22 -14.13
CA LYS A 174 2.83 8.22 -15.52
C LYS A 174 3.34 7.02 -16.30
N ILE A 175 4.60 6.63 -16.10
CA ILE A 175 5.17 5.39 -16.66
C ILE A 175 4.39 4.18 -16.13
N THR A 176 4.12 4.12 -14.84
CA THR A 176 3.33 3.06 -14.21
C THR A 176 1.92 2.98 -14.79
N SER A 177 1.28 4.14 -15.05
CA SER A 177 -0.02 4.21 -15.70
C SER A 177 0.00 3.65 -17.13
N ALA A 178 1.09 3.86 -17.88
CA ALA A 178 1.27 3.26 -19.19
C ALA A 178 1.43 1.73 -19.10
N LEU A 179 2.17 1.23 -18.09
CA LEU A 179 2.29 -0.20 -17.84
C LEU A 179 0.94 -0.84 -17.48
N ILE A 180 0.08 -0.13 -16.75
CA ILE A 180 -1.28 -0.60 -16.45
C ILE A 180 -2.06 -0.86 -17.76
N LEU A 181 -1.88 -0.07 -18.82
CA LEU A 181 -2.56 -0.33 -20.10
C LEU A 181 -2.17 -1.67 -20.73
N LEU A 182 -0.95 -2.15 -20.47
CA LEU A 182 -0.45 -3.45 -20.95
C LEU A 182 -0.87 -4.61 -20.04
N MET A 183 -1.48 -4.33 -18.90
CA MET A 183 -1.81 -5.31 -17.87
C MET A 183 -2.73 -6.45 -18.31
N PRO A 184 -3.75 -6.26 -19.18
CA PRO A 184 -4.58 -7.37 -19.64
C PRO A 184 -3.73 -8.52 -20.24
N ILE A 185 -2.64 -8.18 -20.92
CA ILE A 185 -1.69 -9.16 -21.48
C ILE A 185 -0.96 -9.91 -20.36
N GLY A 186 -0.47 -9.17 -19.35
CA GLY A 186 0.19 -9.76 -18.18
C GLY A 186 -0.75 -10.66 -17.38
N VAL A 187 -1.96 -10.20 -17.07
CA VAL A 187 -2.98 -10.96 -16.33
C VAL A 187 -3.37 -12.23 -17.06
N PHE A 188 -3.53 -12.17 -18.38
CA PHE A 188 -3.80 -13.36 -19.18
C PHE A 188 -2.69 -14.41 -19.02
N GLY A 189 -1.43 -14.02 -19.22
CA GLY A 189 -0.28 -14.93 -19.07
C GLY A 189 -0.12 -15.47 -17.65
N PHE A 190 -0.30 -14.63 -16.63
CA PHE A 190 -0.20 -15.06 -15.24
C PHE A 190 -1.38 -15.91 -14.79
N THR A 191 -2.56 -15.74 -15.36
CA THR A 191 -3.71 -16.60 -15.07
C THR A 191 -3.46 -18.01 -15.58
N ILE A 192 -2.86 -18.15 -16.77
CA ILE A 192 -2.43 -19.45 -17.30
C ILE A 192 -1.43 -20.10 -16.33
N GLN A 193 -0.38 -19.37 -15.92
CA GLN A 193 0.61 -19.87 -14.97
C GLN A 193 0.00 -20.23 -13.61
N PHE A 194 -0.97 -19.45 -13.12
CA PHE A 194 -1.69 -19.73 -11.89
C PHE A 194 -2.47 -21.04 -11.97
N ILE A 195 -3.25 -21.26 -13.03
CA ILE A 195 -4.01 -22.51 -13.22
C ILE A 195 -3.07 -23.71 -13.31
N GLN A 196 -1.95 -23.61 -14.02
CA GLN A 196 -0.95 -24.68 -14.08
C GLN A 196 -0.35 -24.96 -12.70
N SER A 197 0.04 -23.92 -11.97
CA SER A 197 0.61 -24.08 -10.62
C SER A 197 -0.34 -24.78 -9.64
N ILE A 198 -1.65 -24.53 -9.76
CA ILE A 198 -2.67 -25.20 -8.94
C ILE A 198 -2.83 -26.67 -9.34
N LYS A 199 -2.80 -26.98 -10.65
CA LYS A 199 -2.87 -28.36 -11.14
C LYS A 199 -1.68 -29.19 -10.68
N GLU A 200 -0.49 -28.60 -10.70
CA GLU A 200 0.74 -29.26 -10.26
C GLU A 200 0.77 -29.45 -8.75
N ASN A 201 0.31 -28.45 -7.97
CA ASN A 201 0.34 -28.52 -6.52
C ASN A 201 -0.87 -27.81 -5.88
N ALA A 202 -1.86 -28.60 -5.46
CA ALA A 202 -3.04 -28.11 -4.76
C ALA A 202 -2.72 -27.36 -3.45
N HIS A 203 -1.57 -27.64 -2.84
CA HIS A 203 -1.11 -26.95 -1.63
C HIS A 203 -0.81 -25.47 -1.89
N GLN A 204 -0.37 -25.11 -3.10
CA GLN A 204 -0.13 -23.71 -3.47
C GLN A 204 -1.42 -22.89 -3.44
N LEU A 205 -2.56 -23.46 -3.86
CA LEU A 205 -3.86 -22.79 -3.74
C LEU A 205 -4.20 -22.49 -2.29
N GLN A 206 -3.96 -23.44 -1.37
CA GLN A 206 -4.20 -23.24 0.05
C GLN A 206 -3.37 -22.08 0.61
N GLN A 207 -2.09 -21.99 0.26
CA GLN A 207 -1.21 -20.89 0.67
C GLN A 207 -1.73 -19.53 0.17
N LEU A 208 -2.17 -19.45 -1.08
CA LEU A 208 -2.78 -18.24 -1.66
C LEU A 208 -4.10 -17.86 -0.97
N LEU A 209 -4.93 -18.83 -0.60
CA LEU A 209 -6.17 -18.59 0.14
C LEU A 209 -5.87 -18.03 1.54
N PHE A 210 -4.93 -18.62 2.28
CA PHE A 210 -4.52 -18.12 3.59
C PHE A 210 -3.88 -16.74 3.53
N TYR A 211 -3.09 -16.47 2.48
CA TYR A 211 -2.60 -15.13 2.18
C TYR A 211 -3.76 -14.14 1.94
N GLY A 212 -4.73 -14.52 1.12
CA GLY A 212 -5.93 -13.71 0.88
C GLY A 212 -6.73 -13.44 2.16
N LEU A 213 -6.84 -14.43 3.05
CA LEU A 213 -7.46 -14.26 4.37
C LEU A 213 -6.70 -13.26 5.24
N CYS A 214 -5.36 -13.24 5.20
CA CYS A 214 -4.57 -12.22 5.90
C CYS A 214 -4.90 -10.81 5.37
N VAL A 215 -4.85 -10.62 4.05
CA VAL A 215 -5.08 -9.30 3.42
C VAL A 215 -6.50 -8.79 3.68
N ILE A 216 -7.50 -9.61 3.38
CA ILE A 216 -8.91 -9.24 3.59
C ILE A 216 -9.20 -9.10 5.08
N GLY A 217 -8.73 -10.03 5.91
CA GLY A 217 -8.90 -9.99 7.36
C GLY A 217 -8.34 -8.71 7.98
N ALA A 218 -7.14 -8.27 7.56
CA ALA A 218 -6.54 -7.04 8.05
C ALA A 218 -7.40 -5.82 7.71
N ASN A 219 -7.88 -5.76 6.46
CA ASN A 219 -8.76 -4.68 6.01
C ASN A 219 -10.10 -4.67 6.76
N LEU A 220 -10.70 -5.84 6.98
CA LEU A 220 -11.97 -5.97 7.71
C LEU A 220 -11.83 -5.59 9.19
N ILE A 221 -10.76 -6.04 9.87
CA ILE A 221 -10.51 -5.68 11.27
C ILE A 221 -10.28 -4.16 11.39
N GLN A 222 -9.48 -3.58 10.50
CA GLN A 222 -9.28 -2.13 10.48
C GLN A 222 -10.60 -1.38 10.23
N GLY A 223 -11.38 -1.82 9.25
CA GLY A 223 -12.60 -1.16 8.80
C GLY A 223 -13.78 -1.28 9.77
N PHE A 224 -13.96 -2.44 10.40
CA PHE A 224 -15.12 -2.74 11.24
C PHE A 224 -14.85 -2.68 12.74
N ILE A 225 -13.58 -2.74 13.17
CA ILE A 225 -13.23 -2.71 14.60
C ILE A 225 -12.45 -1.44 14.93
N VAL A 226 -11.28 -1.23 14.33
CA VAL A 226 -10.37 -0.13 14.74
C VAL A 226 -10.97 1.25 14.46
N LEU A 227 -11.31 1.52 13.19
CA LEU A 227 -11.80 2.84 12.78
C LEU A 227 -13.13 3.20 13.47
N PRO A 228 -14.13 2.28 13.56
CA PRO A 228 -15.35 2.54 14.32
C PRO A 228 -15.10 2.77 15.80
N LEU A 229 -14.19 2.02 16.43
CA LEU A 229 -13.85 2.22 17.83
C LEU A 229 -13.24 3.61 18.05
N MET A 230 -12.32 4.06 17.18
CA MET A 230 -11.74 5.39 17.26
C MET A 230 -12.78 6.51 17.10
N VAL A 231 -13.72 6.38 16.16
CA VAL A 231 -14.84 7.32 16.01
C VAL A 231 -15.70 7.36 17.27
N LYS A 232 -16.02 6.19 17.85
CA LYS A 232 -16.82 6.09 19.08
C LYS A 232 -16.13 6.72 20.29
N LEU A 233 -14.84 6.46 20.47
CA LEU A 233 -14.03 7.02 21.57
C LEU A 233 -13.97 8.55 21.52
N LYS A 234 -14.19 9.16 20.35
CA LYS A 234 -14.21 10.60 20.13
C LYS A 234 -15.60 11.23 20.13
N GLY A 235 -16.62 10.47 20.58
CA GLY A 235 -18.00 10.96 20.67
C GLY A 235 -18.71 11.06 19.31
N GLY A 236 -18.15 10.44 18.26
CA GLY A 236 -18.82 10.21 16.99
C GLY A 236 -19.69 8.95 17.02
N SER A 237 -20.63 8.84 16.08
CA SER A 237 -21.42 7.63 15.90
C SER A 237 -20.92 6.87 14.67
N PRO A 238 -20.23 5.73 14.84
CA PRO A 238 -19.65 5.01 13.71
C PRO A 238 -20.68 4.56 12.69
N LEU A 239 -21.86 4.15 13.16
CA LEU A 239 -22.95 3.71 12.29
C LEU A 239 -23.54 4.86 11.47
N LYS A 240 -23.67 6.06 12.06
CA LYS A 240 -24.10 7.25 11.31
C LYS A 240 -23.04 7.63 10.26
N THR A 241 -21.77 7.63 10.65
CA THR A 241 -20.64 7.91 9.74
C THR A 241 -20.61 6.91 8.57
N ALA A 242 -20.75 5.62 8.83
CA ALA A 242 -20.76 4.58 7.79
C ALA A 242 -21.96 4.74 6.84
N LYS A 243 -23.17 4.95 7.37
CA LYS A 243 -24.38 5.15 6.56
C LYS A 243 -24.31 6.42 5.71
N GLY A 244 -23.78 7.51 6.26
CA GLY A 244 -23.64 8.77 5.54
C GLY A 244 -22.63 8.68 4.39
N MET A 245 -21.54 7.94 4.58
CA MET A 245 -20.46 7.81 3.58
C MET A 245 -20.67 6.68 2.58
N LEU A 246 -21.67 5.81 2.78
CA LEU A 246 -21.89 4.63 1.95
C LEU A 246 -21.84 4.87 0.43
N PRO A 247 -22.39 5.97 -0.13
CA PRO A 247 -22.26 6.25 -1.57
C PRO A 247 -20.80 6.43 -2.02
N ALA A 248 -20.00 7.18 -1.25
CA ALA A 248 -18.59 7.39 -1.53
C ALA A 248 -17.78 6.10 -1.38
N LEU A 249 -18.09 5.29 -0.35
CA LEU A 249 -17.46 3.98 -0.15
C LEU A 249 -17.76 3.00 -1.29
N ALA A 250 -19.01 2.97 -1.76
CA ALA A 250 -19.41 2.15 -2.90
C ALA A 250 -18.71 2.62 -4.19
N MET A 251 -18.64 3.93 -4.43
CA MET A 251 -17.90 4.48 -5.56
C MET A 251 -16.42 4.12 -5.49
N ALA A 252 -15.79 4.26 -4.33
CA ALA A 252 -14.40 3.87 -4.11
C ALA A 252 -14.16 2.37 -4.40
N PHE A 253 -15.04 1.51 -3.89
CA PHE A 253 -14.98 0.06 -4.10
C PHE A 253 -15.02 -0.32 -5.58
N PHE A 254 -15.98 0.20 -6.34
CA PHE A 254 -16.15 -0.15 -7.74
C PHE A 254 -15.16 0.54 -8.69
N THR A 255 -14.72 1.76 -8.34
CA THR A 255 -13.79 2.53 -9.19
C THR A 255 -12.32 2.23 -8.90
N LYS A 256 -12.00 1.62 -7.76
CA LYS A 256 -10.64 1.35 -7.29
C LYS A 256 -9.76 2.62 -7.25
N SER A 257 -10.37 3.76 -6.95
CA SER A 257 -9.66 5.03 -6.84
C SER A 257 -10.28 5.95 -5.79
N SER A 258 -9.49 6.25 -4.75
CA SER A 258 -9.86 7.22 -3.70
C SER A 258 -10.11 8.61 -4.30
N ASN A 259 -9.24 9.04 -5.22
CA ASN A 259 -9.36 10.34 -5.90
C ASN A 259 -10.63 10.45 -6.75
N ALA A 260 -11.05 9.36 -7.41
CA ALA A 260 -12.31 9.36 -8.15
C ALA A 260 -13.54 9.52 -7.24
N SER A 261 -13.46 9.02 -6.00
CA SER A 261 -14.55 9.11 -5.02
C SER A 261 -14.57 10.41 -4.21
N LEU A 262 -13.50 11.21 -4.25
CA LEU A 262 -13.32 12.40 -3.40
C LEU A 262 -14.46 13.44 -3.53
N PRO A 263 -14.96 13.80 -4.73
CA PRO A 263 -16.07 14.74 -4.84
C PRO A 263 -17.34 14.24 -4.12
N LEU A 264 -17.64 12.94 -4.23
CA LEU A 264 -18.77 12.32 -3.56
C LEU A 264 -18.55 12.19 -2.05
N ALA A 265 -17.31 11.94 -1.63
CA ALA A 265 -16.94 11.92 -0.21
C ALA A 265 -17.13 13.30 0.45
N LEU A 266 -16.76 14.38 -0.23
CA LEU A 266 -16.98 15.75 0.24
C LEU A 266 -18.47 16.07 0.40
N ASP A 267 -19.29 15.72 -0.60
CA ASP A 267 -20.74 15.88 -0.52
C ASP A 267 -21.35 15.09 0.65
N CYS A 268 -20.98 13.81 0.79
CA CYS A 268 -21.45 12.96 1.89
C CYS A 268 -21.05 13.53 3.27
N ALA A 269 -19.81 13.98 3.42
CA ALA A 269 -19.31 14.53 4.67
C ALA A 269 -20.07 15.81 5.08
N LYS A 270 -20.28 16.73 4.14
CA LYS A 270 -20.94 18.01 4.42
C LYS A 270 -22.45 17.86 4.58
N ASN A 271 -23.10 17.23 3.61
CA ASN A 271 -24.57 17.25 3.48
C ASN A 271 -25.24 16.08 4.20
N ARG A 272 -24.57 14.94 4.42
CA ARG A 272 -25.16 13.78 5.12
C ARG A 272 -24.67 13.61 6.54
N LEU A 273 -23.43 14.01 6.83
CA LEU A 273 -22.85 13.92 8.18
C LEU A 273 -22.81 15.25 8.94
N GLY A 274 -23.03 16.38 8.27
CA GLY A 274 -22.99 17.70 8.90
C GLY A 274 -21.59 18.11 9.38
N ILE A 275 -20.54 17.56 8.77
CA ILE A 275 -19.15 17.94 9.07
C ILE A 275 -18.91 19.36 8.55
N SER A 276 -18.20 20.18 9.32
CA SER A 276 -17.91 21.56 8.92
C SER A 276 -17.19 21.63 7.56
N ASP A 277 -17.56 22.62 6.75
CA ASP A 277 -16.96 22.85 5.43
C ASP A 277 -15.45 22.96 5.48
N LYS A 278 -14.93 23.67 6.50
CA LYS A 278 -13.50 23.84 6.74
C LYS A 278 -12.81 22.50 6.98
N THR A 279 -13.35 21.64 7.85
CA THR A 279 -12.74 20.35 8.15
C THR A 279 -12.86 19.39 6.97
N ALA A 280 -14.04 19.28 6.35
CA ALA A 280 -14.25 18.38 5.21
C ALA A 280 -13.38 18.75 4.00
N SER A 281 -13.35 20.03 3.61
CA SER A 281 -12.64 20.49 2.41
C SER A 281 -11.12 20.48 2.56
N PHE A 282 -10.62 20.46 3.80
CA PHE A 282 -9.18 20.36 4.08
C PHE A 282 -8.75 18.91 4.36
N SER A 283 -9.49 18.18 5.19
CA SER A 283 -9.11 16.84 5.66
C SER A 283 -9.23 15.79 4.58
N LEU A 284 -10.35 15.72 3.83
CA LEU A 284 -10.58 14.64 2.87
C LEU A 284 -9.59 14.66 1.70
N PRO A 285 -9.31 15.79 1.02
CA PRO A 285 -8.32 15.82 -0.07
C PRO A 285 -6.90 15.51 0.40
N LEU A 286 -6.57 15.90 1.64
CA LEU A 286 -5.27 15.57 2.23
C LEU A 286 -5.20 14.06 2.50
N CYS A 287 -6.19 13.52 3.22
CA CYS A 287 -6.22 12.10 3.60
C CYS A 287 -6.26 11.18 2.38
N SER A 288 -6.93 11.53 1.28
CA SER A 288 -6.97 10.70 0.07
C SER A 288 -5.60 10.44 -0.55
N ILE A 289 -4.59 11.26 -0.19
CA ILE A 289 -3.19 11.08 -0.57
C ILE A 289 -2.43 10.34 0.54
N ILE A 290 -2.55 10.80 1.78
CA ILE A 290 -1.64 10.35 2.85
C ILE A 290 -2.15 9.20 3.72
N ASN A 291 -3.44 8.85 3.69
CA ASN A 291 -4.07 7.92 4.61
C ASN A 291 -4.39 6.58 3.93
N MET A 292 -3.37 5.73 3.86
CA MET A 292 -3.36 4.53 3.04
C MET A 292 -3.29 3.25 3.89
N ASN A 293 -4.25 3.09 4.83
CA ASN A 293 -4.31 1.95 5.76
C ASN A 293 -4.27 0.58 5.05
N GLY A 294 -5.15 0.37 4.06
CA GLY A 294 -5.26 -0.90 3.34
C GLY A 294 -3.97 -1.23 2.58
N CYS A 295 -3.36 -0.20 1.99
CA CYS A 295 -2.11 -0.30 1.26
C CYS A 295 -0.95 -0.72 2.16
N ALA A 296 -0.82 -0.12 3.35
CA ALA A 296 0.25 -0.43 4.30
C ALA A 296 0.17 -1.88 4.80
N ALA A 297 -1.04 -2.36 5.08
CA ALA A 297 -1.29 -3.75 5.44
C ALA A 297 -0.97 -4.70 4.26
N PHE A 298 -1.43 -4.36 3.05
CA PHE A 298 -1.18 -5.15 1.85
C PHE A 298 0.31 -5.29 1.55
N ILE A 299 1.06 -4.17 1.56
CA ILE A 299 2.51 -4.17 1.28
C ILE A 299 3.23 -5.10 2.25
N LEU A 300 2.94 -4.99 3.55
CA LEU A 300 3.58 -5.78 4.58
C LEU A 300 3.26 -7.27 4.45
N ILE A 301 1.97 -7.63 4.36
CA ILE A 301 1.53 -9.02 4.28
C ILE A 301 2.09 -9.69 3.01
N THR A 302 2.01 -8.99 1.88
CA THR A 302 2.44 -9.53 0.59
C THR A 302 3.94 -9.70 0.53
N LEU A 303 4.70 -8.75 1.08
CA LEU A 303 6.15 -8.87 1.16
C LEU A 303 6.57 -10.11 1.96
N PHE A 304 5.99 -10.30 3.15
CA PHE A 304 6.31 -11.47 3.98
C PHE A 304 5.84 -12.78 3.36
N PHE A 305 4.68 -12.79 2.71
CA PHE A 305 4.20 -13.97 1.98
C PHE A 305 5.16 -14.37 0.87
N VAL A 306 5.54 -13.43 0.00
CA VAL A 306 6.45 -13.73 -1.12
C VAL A 306 7.83 -14.11 -0.62
N CYS A 307 8.37 -13.44 0.41
CA CYS A 307 9.64 -13.86 0.99
C CYS A 307 9.56 -15.29 1.57
N SER A 308 8.53 -15.59 2.34
CA SER A 308 8.33 -16.92 2.95
C SER A 308 8.20 -18.01 1.87
N SER A 309 7.57 -17.68 0.73
CA SER A 309 7.45 -18.60 -0.41
C SER A 309 8.77 -18.93 -1.10
N GLN A 310 9.79 -18.09 -0.88
CA GLN A 310 11.16 -18.30 -1.36
C GLN A 310 12.06 -18.90 -0.27
N GLY A 311 11.49 -19.30 0.87
CA GLY A 311 12.21 -19.82 2.03
C GLY A 311 12.91 -18.75 2.86
N ILE A 312 12.62 -17.47 2.61
CA ILE A 312 13.16 -16.33 3.37
C ILE A 312 12.25 -16.08 4.57
N VAL A 313 12.78 -16.33 5.76
CA VAL A 313 12.04 -16.21 7.03
C VAL A 313 12.54 -14.98 7.78
N PHE A 314 11.60 -14.18 8.29
CA PHE A 314 11.89 -13.07 9.19
C PHE A 314 11.58 -13.47 10.62
N THR A 315 12.47 -13.12 11.54
CA THR A 315 12.15 -13.10 12.96
C THR A 315 11.12 -11.99 13.24
N PRO A 316 10.31 -12.10 14.31
CA PRO A 316 9.39 -11.04 14.69
C PRO A 316 10.06 -9.66 14.87
N TRP A 317 11.34 -9.63 15.25
CA TRP A 317 12.12 -8.41 15.42
C TRP A 317 12.50 -7.77 14.09
N GLU A 318 12.86 -8.56 13.09
CA GLU A 318 13.12 -8.07 11.73
C GLU A 318 11.84 -7.57 11.04
N MET A 319 10.67 -8.02 11.48
CA MET A 319 9.37 -7.57 10.96
C MET A 319 8.97 -6.17 11.46
N ILE A 320 9.42 -5.72 12.63
CA ILE A 320 9.01 -4.42 13.21
C ILE A 320 9.37 -3.22 12.31
N PRO A 321 10.61 -3.09 11.78
CA PRO A 321 10.95 -2.01 10.85
C PRO A 321 10.03 -1.96 9.61
N TRP A 322 9.54 -3.11 9.16
CA TRP A 322 8.62 -3.18 8.02
C TRP A 322 7.26 -2.57 8.30
N ILE A 323 6.80 -2.48 9.55
CA ILE A 323 5.57 -1.75 9.91
C ILE A 323 5.71 -0.28 9.52
N PHE A 324 6.86 0.32 9.85
CA PHE A 324 7.14 1.71 9.51
C PHE A 324 7.37 1.88 8.01
N LEU A 325 8.16 0.99 7.41
CA LEU A 325 8.50 1.09 6.00
C LEU A 325 7.28 0.92 5.09
N SER A 326 6.43 -0.08 5.36
CA SER A 326 5.18 -0.27 4.60
C SER A 326 4.23 0.91 4.80
N SER A 327 4.16 1.46 6.01
CA SER A 327 3.33 2.63 6.31
C SER A 327 3.80 3.86 5.55
N PHE A 328 5.08 4.22 5.60
CA PHE A 328 5.60 5.38 4.87
C PHE A 328 5.54 5.21 3.36
N ALA A 329 5.79 4.01 2.85
CA ALA A 329 5.65 3.72 1.42
C ALA A 329 4.19 3.83 0.94
N ALA A 330 3.23 3.38 1.76
CA ALA A 330 1.82 3.48 1.46
C ALA A 330 1.35 4.93 1.26
N ILE A 331 1.88 5.89 2.03
CA ILE A 331 1.59 7.32 1.87
C ILE A 331 2.03 7.82 0.48
N GLY A 332 3.08 7.23 -0.10
CA GLY A 332 3.55 7.53 -1.45
C GLY A 332 2.65 7.01 -2.57
N ASN A 333 1.60 6.23 -2.27
CA ASN A 333 0.66 5.81 -3.31
C ASN A 333 -0.28 6.97 -3.68
N ALA A 334 -0.22 7.46 -4.92
CA ALA A 334 -1.03 8.60 -5.38
C ALA A 334 -2.53 8.30 -5.60
N GLY A 335 -3.10 7.30 -4.93
CA GLY A 335 -4.51 6.91 -5.09
C GLY A 335 -4.87 6.44 -6.51
N VAL A 336 -3.87 5.90 -7.21
CA VAL A 336 -3.99 5.30 -8.53
C VAL A 336 -4.22 3.79 -8.41
N PRO A 337 -4.96 3.17 -9.35
CA PRO A 337 -5.17 1.73 -9.33
C PRO A 337 -3.85 0.97 -9.24
N MET A 338 -3.80 -0.05 -8.39
CA MET A 338 -2.67 -0.97 -8.26
C MET A 338 -1.36 -0.39 -7.73
N GLY A 339 -1.35 0.83 -7.19
CA GLY A 339 -0.15 1.43 -6.62
C GLY A 339 0.52 0.57 -5.54
N CYS A 340 -0.26 -0.06 -4.65
CA CYS A 340 0.25 -0.92 -3.57
C CYS A 340 0.92 -2.19 -4.12
N PHE A 341 0.38 -2.77 -5.20
CA PHE A 341 1.00 -3.89 -5.91
C PHE A 341 2.37 -3.52 -6.48
N PHE A 342 2.49 -2.36 -7.13
CA PHE A 342 3.76 -1.89 -7.70
C PHE A 342 4.77 -1.56 -6.60
N LEU A 343 4.37 -0.90 -5.52
CA LEU A 343 5.24 -0.59 -4.38
C LEU A 343 5.74 -1.86 -3.68
N THR A 344 4.88 -2.86 -3.49
CA THR A 344 5.28 -4.15 -2.92
C THR A 344 6.26 -4.88 -3.84
N THR A 345 5.94 -4.93 -5.13
CA THR A 345 6.84 -5.51 -6.14
C THR A 345 8.18 -4.80 -6.12
N ALA A 346 8.16 -3.47 -5.95
CA ALA A 346 9.37 -2.68 -5.89
C ALA A 346 10.27 -3.09 -4.74
N PHE A 347 9.70 -3.26 -3.55
CA PHE A 347 10.44 -3.76 -2.40
C PHE A 347 11.02 -5.16 -2.64
N LEU A 348 10.22 -6.09 -3.18
CA LEU A 348 10.68 -7.45 -3.44
C LEU A 348 11.82 -7.49 -4.47
N VAL A 349 11.69 -6.74 -5.58
CA VAL A 349 12.76 -6.59 -6.58
C VAL A 349 14.00 -5.98 -5.95
N GLY A 350 13.80 -4.90 -5.20
CA GLY A 350 14.85 -4.19 -4.51
C GLY A 350 15.52 -5.02 -3.42
N MET A 351 15.00 -6.18 -3.04
CA MET A 351 15.63 -7.16 -2.13
C MET A 351 16.23 -8.36 -2.89
N GLY A 352 16.18 -8.37 -4.23
CA GLY A 352 16.59 -9.50 -5.05
C GLY A 352 15.64 -10.70 -5.00
N VAL A 353 14.43 -10.55 -4.45
CA VAL A 353 13.46 -11.64 -4.32
C VAL A 353 12.79 -11.92 -5.67
N PRO A 354 12.71 -13.19 -6.12
CA PRO A 354 12.00 -13.54 -7.34
C PRO A 354 10.51 -13.15 -7.29
N VAL A 355 10.09 -12.20 -8.13
CA VAL A 355 8.71 -11.68 -8.16
C VAL A 355 7.75 -12.46 -9.07
N LYS A 356 8.09 -13.70 -9.46
CA LYS A 356 7.18 -14.53 -10.28
C LYS A 356 5.83 -14.75 -9.58
N ILE A 357 5.86 -14.93 -8.26
CA ILE A 357 4.66 -15.11 -7.43
C ILE A 357 3.78 -13.85 -7.39
N MET A 358 4.36 -12.65 -7.55
CA MET A 358 3.54 -11.43 -7.69
C MET A 358 2.62 -11.51 -8.92
N GLY A 359 3.10 -12.11 -10.01
CA GLY A 359 2.27 -12.39 -11.18
C GLY A 359 1.10 -13.32 -10.86
N ILE A 360 1.34 -14.37 -10.08
CA ILE A 360 0.32 -15.33 -9.63
C ILE A 360 -0.71 -14.66 -8.69
N ILE A 361 -0.30 -13.68 -7.89
CA ILE A 361 -1.18 -12.88 -7.03
C ILE A 361 -2.02 -11.87 -7.83
N LEU A 362 -1.52 -11.41 -8.99
CA LEU A 362 -2.10 -10.32 -9.78
C LEU A 362 -3.61 -10.49 -10.10
N PRO A 363 -4.10 -11.68 -10.51
CA PRO A 363 -5.55 -11.93 -10.66
C PRO A 363 -6.36 -11.63 -9.40
N LEU A 364 -5.89 -12.10 -8.25
CA LEU A 364 -6.56 -11.93 -6.95
C LEU A 364 -6.47 -10.49 -6.45
N TYR A 365 -5.34 -9.83 -6.71
CA TYR A 365 -5.14 -8.43 -6.31
C TYR A 365 -6.23 -7.52 -6.86
N SER A 366 -6.77 -7.81 -8.05
CA SER A 366 -7.87 -7.02 -8.62
C SER A 366 -9.10 -6.93 -7.70
N LEU A 367 -9.32 -7.91 -6.82
CA LEU A 367 -10.36 -7.91 -5.80
C LEU A 367 -9.90 -7.20 -4.51
N PHE A 368 -8.66 -7.44 -4.09
CA PHE A 368 -8.08 -6.81 -2.90
C PHE A 368 -8.03 -5.28 -3.03
N ASP A 369 -7.67 -4.78 -4.21
CA ASP A 369 -7.60 -3.36 -4.55
C ASP A 369 -8.95 -2.63 -4.32
N MET A 370 -10.08 -3.33 -4.55
CA MET A 370 -11.43 -2.78 -4.29
C MET A 370 -11.67 -2.56 -2.80
N VAL A 371 -11.34 -3.56 -1.99
CA VAL A 371 -11.52 -3.53 -0.53
C VAL A 371 -10.58 -2.51 0.10
N GLU A 372 -9.31 -2.48 -0.34
CA GLU A 372 -8.31 -1.52 0.13
C GLU A 372 -8.72 -0.09 -0.18
N THR A 373 -9.18 0.19 -1.40
CA THR A 373 -9.63 1.53 -1.79
C THR A 373 -10.82 1.97 -0.93
N ALA A 374 -11.81 1.10 -0.76
CA ALA A 374 -12.97 1.40 0.09
C ALA A 374 -12.56 1.63 1.55
N LEU A 375 -11.62 0.84 2.08
CA LEU A 375 -11.09 1.01 3.44
C LEU A 375 -10.35 2.35 3.59
N ASN A 376 -9.54 2.76 2.61
CA ASN A 376 -8.81 4.02 2.68
C ASN A 376 -9.78 5.21 2.73
N VAL A 377 -10.79 5.24 1.85
CA VAL A 377 -11.83 6.28 1.88
C VAL A 377 -12.66 6.22 3.18
N TRP A 378 -12.89 5.03 3.72
CA TRP A 378 -13.51 4.88 5.03
C TRP A 378 -12.65 5.45 6.16
N SER A 379 -11.35 5.22 6.12
CA SER A 379 -10.39 5.81 7.04
C SER A 379 -10.40 7.34 6.93
N ASP A 380 -10.38 7.89 5.71
CA ASP A 380 -10.43 9.35 5.47
C ASP A 380 -11.67 9.97 6.11
N SER A 381 -12.80 9.29 5.96
CA SER A 381 -14.08 9.69 6.53
C SER A 381 -14.08 9.66 8.05
N CYS A 382 -13.50 8.60 8.64
CA CYS A 382 -13.39 8.44 10.09
C CYS A 382 -12.49 9.52 10.70
N ILE A 383 -11.31 9.74 10.11
CA ILE A 383 -10.37 10.78 10.56
C ILE A 383 -11.02 12.15 10.46
N THR A 384 -11.66 12.46 9.34
CA THR A 384 -12.37 13.74 9.15
C THR A 384 -13.45 13.95 10.22
N THR A 385 -14.23 12.91 10.53
CA THR A 385 -15.24 12.95 11.60
C THR A 385 -14.62 13.17 12.98
N ILE A 386 -13.53 12.45 13.28
CA ILE A 386 -12.81 12.56 14.55
C ILE A 386 -12.25 13.97 14.72
N VAL A 387 -11.59 14.51 13.69
CA VAL A 387 -10.97 15.83 13.71
C VAL A 387 -12.01 16.93 13.90
N ASP A 388 -13.16 16.84 13.23
CA ASP A 388 -14.26 17.81 13.36
C ASP A 388 -14.81 17.83 14.80
N LYS A 389 -14.99 16.66 15.42
CA LYS A 389 -15.39 16.53 16.83
C LYS A 389 -14.34 17.09 17.79
N ASP A 390 -13.07 16.85 17.50
CA ASP A 390 -11.92 17.31 18.25
C ASP A 390 -11.72 18.84 18.18
N LEU A 391 -12.35 19.52 17.22
CA LEU A 391 -12.29 20.97 16.99
C LEU A 391 -13.63 21.67 17.32
N SER A 392 -14.67 20.91 17.65
CA SER A 392 -15.96 21.46 18.04
C SER A 392 -15.85 22.27 19.35
N PRO A 393 -16.57 23.41 19.51
CA PRO A 393 -16.42 24.32 20.66
C PRO A 393 -16.53 23.65 22.04
N ALA A 394 -17.35 22.59 22.15
CA ALA A 394 -17.52 21.82 23.38
C ALA A 394 -16.26 21.08 23.87
N ASN A 395 -15.25 20.86 23.01
CA ASN A 395 -14.01 20.15 23.34
C ASN A 395 -12.77 21.06 23.37
N VAL A 396 -12.86 22.30 22.88
CA VAL A 396 -11.74 23.26 22.88
C VAL A 396 -11.55 23.88 24.27
N SER A 397 -12.63 24.09 25.02
CA SER A 397 -12.60 24.60 26.41
C SER A 397 -11.90 23.69 27.42
N VAL A 398 -11.67 22.41 27.08
CA VAL A 398 -10.95 21.44 27.93
C VAL A 398 -9.45 21.41 27.62
N VAL A 399 -9.04 21.84 26.42
CA VAL A 399 -7.64 21.81 25.97
C VAL A 399 -6.90 23.09 26.33
N GLU A 400 -7.60 24.22 26.48
CA GLU A 400 -6.99 25.49 26.95
C GLU A 400 -6.99 25.63 28.48
N ALA A 401 -7.59 24.67 29.20
CA ALA A 401 -7.64 24.63 30.67
C ALA A 401 -6.66 23.62 31.31
N LYS A 402 -5.75 23.03 30.50
CA LYS A 402 -4.63 22.18 30.92
C LYS A 402 -3.37 22.64 30.21
#